data_AF-A0AA92I2T8-F1
#
_entry.id   AF-A0AA92I2T8-F1
#
_cell.length_a   1.000
_cell.length_b   1.000
_cell.length_c   1.000
_cell.angle_alpha   90.00
_cell.angle_beta   90.00
_cell.angle_gamma   90.00
#
_symmetry.space_group_name_H-M   'P 1'
#
loop_
_entity.id
_entity.type
_entity.pdbx_description
1 polymer ?
#
loop_
_entity_poly.entity_id
_entity_poly.type
_entity_poly.pdbx_seq_one_letter_code
_entity_poly.pdbx_strand_id
1 'polypeptide(L)'
;MKAWKFFFAACIGFSLIAEQCAAGDTVKEERLQLPIQVGSVAEQLETLVVRPVAGDRFPLVLIVNGSAGASPSEMHPDWLAQMAHDFAHRGWIAASVVWPGYGRSTGTFMNKAGDCAQPNVSLFLDAHGDELAAALAALRNRSDVDPSTTLGVGVSIGGASMLDLAGRKDRPLTAAVNISGGVYHYTKVGVAESNCSLYQDDLVRNFSGFGRDNPTPTLWIYAANDPYFGPDLAQRLLSGYRSEGGNVEFVGLPPFEKDGHTLYKQEASVLLNPRIDDFLRRNHLPAMSNEALAPLLSVLPAADRSSAQRYLKSATEKAAAMGDGGDGFFWFYGAQSIEDARQHALTVCQEKGVKNCRIVAENMQLAEGWRNGPSAAGQ
;
A
#
# COMPACT_ATOMS: atom_id res chain seq x y z
N MET A 1 -4.63 42.78 -73.75
CA MET A 1 -5.01 42.01 -72.55
C MET A 1 -4.14 40.77 -72.43
N LYS A 2 -3.04 40.80 -71.66
CA LYS A 2 -2.42 39.62 -71.04
C LYS A 2 -1.83 40.06 -69.70
N ALA A 3 -2.31 39.42 -68.63
CA ALA A 3 -2.22 39.88 -67.26
C ALA A 3 -0.89 39.54 -66.58
N TRP A 4 -0.46 40.46 -65.72
CA TRP A 4 0.72 40.41 -64.87
C TRP A 4 0.44 39.50 -63.67
N LYS A 5 1.30 38.52 -63.39
CA LYS A 5 1.20 37.65 -62.20
C LYS A 5 2.11 38.18 -61.10
N PHE A 6 1.50 38.59 -59.98
CA PHE A 6 2.17 38.83 -58.71
C PHE A 6 2.42 37.49 -57.99
N PHE A 7 3.65 37.28 -57.51
CA PHE A 7 3.98 36.20 -56.57
C PHE A 7 3.92 36.75 -55.15
N PHE A 8 3.01 36.19 -54.33
CA PHE A 8 2.99 36.39 -52.88
C PHE A 8 3.86 35.31 -52.24
N ALA A 9 4.88 35.71 -51.48
CA ALA A 9 5.65 34.83 -50.62
C ALA A 9 4.94 34.74 -49.25
N ALA A 10 4.42 33.56 -48.92
CA ALA A 10 3.84 33.29 -47.61
C ALA A 10 4.97 32.85 -46.65
N CYS A 11 5.24 33.68 -45.62
CA CYS A 11 6.06 33.28 -44.48
C CYS A 11 5.21 32.39 -43.56
N ILE A 12 5.53 31.10 -43.48
CA ILE A 12 4.94 30.18 -42.50
C ILE A 12 5.79 30.29 -41.23
N GLY A 13 5.24 30.91 -40.19
CA GLY A 13 5.82 30.93 -38.86
C GLY A 13 5.70 29.55 -38.22
N PHE A 14 6.84 28.95 -37.88
CA PHE A 14 6.89 27.79 -36.99
C PHE A 14 6.60 28.25 -35.57
N SER A 15 5.38 28.02 -35.09
CA SER A 15 5.09 28.07 -33.66
C SER A 15 5.77 26.88 -32.98
N LEU A 16 6.84 27.15 -32.24
CA LEU A 16 7.39 26.22 -31.26
C LEU A 16 6.35 26.02 -30.16
N ILE A 17 5.61 24.92 -30.23
CA ILE A 17 4.85 24.43 -29.09
C ILE A 17 5.89 23.89 -28.12
N ALA A 18 6.15 24.63 -27.04
CA ALA A 18 6.84 24.09 -25.89
C ALA A 18 5.92 23.00 -25.31
N GLU A 19 6.20 21.74 -25.61
CA GLU A 19 5.67 20.63 -24.85
C GLU A 19 6.14 20.82 -23.40
N GLN A 20 5.25 21.30 -22.54
CA GLN A 20 5.37 21.03 -21.12
C GLN A 20 5.40 19.52 -20.99
N CYS A 21 6.58 18.95 -20.72
CA CYS A 21 6.69 17.58 -20.25
C CYS A 21 5.94 17.54 -18.93
N ALA A 22 4.64 17.23 -18.98
CA ALA A 22 3.95 16.71 -17.82
C ALA A 22 4.82 15.57 -17.30
N ALA A 23 5.24 15.63 -16.04
CA ALA A 23 5.92 14.53 -15.39
C ALA A 23 5.02 13.30 -15.55
N GLY A 24 5.41 12.39 -16.45
CA GLY A 24 4.64 11.20 -16.75
C GLY A 24 4.53 10.34 -15.50
N ASP A 25 3.50 9.49 -15.45
CA ASP A 25 3.30 8.57 -14.34
C ASP A 25 4.59 7.78 -14.06
N THR A 26 5.04 7.81 -12.81
CA THR A 26 6.27 7.12 -12.38
C THR A 26 6.02 5.64 -12.08
N VAL A 27 4.75 5.26 -11.99
CA VAL A 27 4.25 3.90 -11.82
C VAL A 27 3.20 3.57 -12.89
N LYS A 28 2.96 2.30 -13.15
CA LYS A 28 1.93 1.80 -14.07
C LYS A 28 1.10 0.72 -13.40
N GLU A 29 -0.21 0.77 -13.63
CA GLU A 29 -1.15 -0.29 -13.25
C GLU A 29 -1.32 -1.31 -14.37
N GLU A 30 -1.44 -2.57 -13.98
CA GLU A 30 -1.83 -3.70 -14.82
C GLU A 30 -2.87 -4.52 -14.05
N ARG A 31 -4.06 -4.71 -14.64
CA ARG A 31 -5.10 -5.58 -14.08
C ARG A 31 -5.09 -6.89 -14.82
N LEU A 32 -4.97 -7.99 -14.10
CA LEU A 32 -4.83 -9.31 -14.68
C LEU A 32 -5.57 -10.37 -13.85
N GLN A 33 -5.79 -11.52 -14.49
CA GLN A 33 -6.27 -12.73 -13.84
C GLN A 33 -5.06 -13.65 -13.65
N LEU A 34 -4.55 -13.74 -12.42
CA LEU A 34 -3.32 -14.45 -12.10
C LEU A 34 -3.60 -15.95 -12.02
N PRO A 35 -3.06 -16.78 -12.94
CA PRO A 35 -3.18 -18.23 -12.82
C PRO A 35 -2.39 -18.72 -11.62
N ILE A 36 -3.06 -19.46 -10.73
CA ILE A 36 -2.45 -20.13 -9.58
C ILE A 36 -2.76 -21.63 -9.61
N GLN A 37 -1.88 -22.41 -9.01
CA GLN A 37 -2.03 -23.86 -8.89
C GLN A 37 -1.92 -24.24 -7.41
N VAL A 38 -3.05 -24.62 -6.81
CA VAL A 38 -3.15 -25.07 -5.42
C VAL A 38 -3.37 -26.58 -5.41
N GLY A 39 -2.31 -27.34 -5.15
CA GLY A 39 -2.33 -28.79 -5.32
C GLY A 39 -2.72 -29.17 -6.76
N SER A 40 -3.82 -29.92 -6.93
CA SER A 40 -4.36 -30.30 -8.24
C SER A 40 -5.39 -29.31 -8.81
N VAL A 41 -5.72 -28.23 -8.09
CA VAL A 41 -6.74 -27.26 -8.48
C VAL A 41 -6.07 -26.06 -9.15
N ALA A 42 -6.54 -25.70 -10.35
CA ALA A 42 -6.14 -24.49 -11.06
C ALA A 42 -7.21 -23.41 -10.87
N GLU A 43 -6.79 -22.21 -10.47
CA GLU A 43 -7.66 -21.06 -10.25
C GLU A 43 -7.04 -19.79 -10.84
N GLN A 44 -7.88 -18.78 -11.06
CA GLN A 44 -7.47 -17.45 -11.48
C GLN A 44 -7.81 -16.46 -10.36
N LEU A 45 -6.83 -15.69 -9.88
CA LEU A 45 -7.06 -14.62 -8.92
C LEU A 45 -7.15 -13.26 -9.61
N GLU A 46 -8.19 -12.49 -9.32
CA GLU A 46 -8.25 -11.09 -9.73
C GLU A 46 -7.11 -10.31 -9.05
N THR A 47 -6.26 -9.68 -9.85
CA THR A 47 -5.01 -9.07 -9.38
C THR A 47 -4.83 -7.67 -9.97
N LEU A 48 -4.47 -6.72 -9.12
CA LEU A 48 -3.91 -5.42 -9.51
C LEU A 48 -2.41 -5.45 -9.29
N VAL A 49 -1.64 -5.29 -10.36
CA VAL A 49 -0.19 -5.09 -10.31
C VAL A 49 0.12 -3.62 -10.52
N VAL A 50 0.84 -3.00 -9.59
CA VAL A 50 1.38 -1.65 -9.74
C VAL A 50 2.90 -1.74 -9.72
N ARG A 51 3.57 -1.15 -10.70
CA ARG A 51 5.03 -1.25 -10.81
C ARG A 51 5.69 0.07 -11.24
N PRO A 52 6.96 0.30 -10.90
CA PRO A 52 7.73 1.41 -11.44
C PRO A 52 7.79 1.36 -12.97
N VAL A 53 7.85 2.54 -13.60
CA VAL A 53 8.04 2.66 -15.05
C VAL A 53 9.50 2.46 -15.46
N ALA A 54 10.44 2.97 -14.65
CA ALA A 54 11.86 2.95 -14.95
C ALA A 54 12.56 1.75 -14.29
N GLY A 55 13.23 0.93 -15.09
CA GLY A 55 13.95 -0.28 -14.66
C GLY A 55 13.38 -1.55 -15.29
N ASP A 56 14.16 -2.64 -15.20
CA ASP A 56 13.84 -3.90 -15.88
C ASP A 56 13.36 -5.00 -14.93
N ARG A 57 13.92 -5.05 -13.71
CA ARG A 57 13.55 -6.04 -12.68
C ARG A 57 13.45 -5.40 -11.31
N PHE A 58 12.43 -5.77 -10.55
CA PHE A 58 12.13 -5.20 -9.24
C PHE A 58 11.84 -6.30 -8.22
N PRO A 59 12.11 -6.06 -6.93
CA PRO A 59 11.61 -6.93 -5.88
C PRO A 59 10.08 -6.96 -5.88
N LEU A 60 9.50 -8.05 -5.40
CA LEU A 60 8.06 -8.28 -5.42
C LEU A 60 7.46 -8.07 -4.02
N VAL A 61 6.32 -7.37 -3.94
CA VAL A 61 5.44 -7.42 -2.78
C VAL A 61 4.11 -8.05 -3.17
N LEU A 62 3.73 -9.13 -2.47
CA LEU A 62 2.41 -9.74 -2.53
C LEU A 62 1.53 -9.12 -1.45
N ILE A 63 0.46 -8.47 -1.86
CA ILE A 63 -0.51 -7.81 -0.98
C ILE A 63 -1.81 -8.61 -1.05
N VAL A 64 -2.40 -8.93 0.10
CA VAL A 64 -3.70 -9.62 0.15
C VAL A 64 -4.66 -8.96 1.12
N ASN A 65 -5.92 -8.97 0.74
CA ASN A 65 -7.02 -8.37 1.45
C ASN A 65 -7.51 -9.19 2.67
N GLY A 66 -8.29 -8.54 3.52
CA GLY A 66 -9.04 -9.21 4.60
C GLY A 66 -10.28 -9.94 4.09
N SER A 67 -11.14 -10.39 5.01
CA SER A 67 -12.40 -11.04 4.65
C SER A 67 -13.41 -10.04 4.11
N ALA A 68 -14.25 -10.49 3.18
CA ALA A 68 -15.45 -9.77 2.78
C ALA A 68 -16.47 -9.73 3.92
N GLY A 69 -17.34 -8.73 3.90
CA GLY A 69 -18.62 -8.80 4.59
C GLY A 69 -19.59 -9.76 3.86
N ALA A 70 -20.85 -9.37 3.74
CA ALA A 70 -21.87 -10.19 3.08
C ALA A 70 -21.67 -10.38 1.56
N SER A 71 -20.80 -9.58 0.92
CA SER A 71 -20.63 -9.52 -0.53
C SER A 71 -19.19 -9.82 -0.99
N PRO A 72 -18.71 -11.08 -0.96
CA PRO A 72 -17.40 -11.45 -1.50
C PRO A 72 -17.13 -10.98 -2.94
N SER A 73 -18.16 -10.97 -3.79
CA SER A 73 -18.07 -10.52 -5.19
C SER A 73 -17.77 -9.03 -5.35
N GLU A 74 -17.91 -8.22 -4.29
CA GLU A 74 -17.58 -6.79 -4.31
C GLU A 74 -16.14 -6.51 -3.86
N MET A 75 -15.41 -7.54 -3.39
CA MET A 75 -14.04 -7.41 -2.95
C MET A 75 -13.08 -7.49 -4.14
N HIS A 76 -12.72 -6.33 -4.66
CA HIS A 76 -11.73 -6.17 -5.73
C HIS A 76 -10.36 -5.76 -5.16
N PRO A 77 -9.25 -6.04 -5.88
CA PRO A 77 -7.91 -5.67 -5.43
C PRO A 77 -7.70 -4.15 -5.28
N ASP A 78 -8.60 -3.35 -5.86
CA ASP A 78 -8.69 -1.89 -5.69
C ASP A 78 -8.81 -1.43 -4.24
N TRP A 79 -9.35 -2.30 -3.37
CA TRP A 79 -9.49 -2.01 -1.95
C TRP A 79 -8.15 -1.68 -1.27
N LEU A 80 -7.04 -2.20 -1.82
CA LEU A 80 -5.68 -1.95 -1.34
C LEU A 80 -4.79 -1.26 -2.40
N ALA A 81 -5.38 -0.62 -3.42
CA ALA A 81 -4.64 0.05 -4.48
C ALA A 81 -3.66 1.09 -3.93
N GLN A 82 -4.07 1.87 -2.93
CA GLN A 82 -3.21 2.85 -2.25
C GLN A 82 -1.92 2.22 -1.71
N MET A 83 -2.01 1.01 -1.14
CA MET A 83 -0.84 0.31 -0.60
C MET A 83 0.04 -0.21 -1.74
N ALA A 84 -0.57 -0.72 -2.82
CA ALA A 84 0.17 -1.16 -4.00
C ALA A 84 0.95 0.00 -4.66
N HIS A 85 0.31 1.16 -4.83
CA HIS A 85 0.97 2.39 -5.29
C HIS A 85 2.10 2.82 -4.37
N ASP A 86 1.81 2.87 -3.07
CA ASP A 86 2.79 3.20 -2.04
C ASP A 86 4.05 2.32 -2.16
N PHE A 87 3.91 1.01 -2.36
CA PHE A 87 5.05 0.11 -2.58
C PHE A 87 5.71 0.27 -3.95
N ALA A 88 4.94 0.53 -5.01
CA ALA A 88 5.51 0.80 -6.32
C ALA A 88 6.41 2.04 -6.31
N HIS A 89 6.02 3.11 -5.61
CA HIS A 89 6.86 4.30 -5.42
C HIS A 89 8.10 4.05 -4.55
N ARG A 90 8.14 2.95 -3.79
CA ARG A 90 9.35 2.47 -3.08
C ARG A 90 10.28 1.65 -3.96
N GLY A 91 9.88 1.34 -5.20
CA GLY A 91 10.66 0.54 -6.15
C GLY A 91 10.30 -0.94 -6.21
N TRP A 92 9.08 -1.33 -5.80
CA TRP A 92 8.61 -2.71 -5.84
C TRP A 92 7.63 -2.95 -6.99
N ILE A 93 7.60 -4.15 -7.56
CA ILE A 93 6.36 -4.62 -8.18
C ILE A 93 5.42 -5.01 -7.07
N ALA A 94 4.28 -4.32 -6.97
CA ALA A 94 3.25 -4.60 -5.98
C ALA A 94 2.07 -5.32 -6.62
N ALA A 95 1.83 -6.56 -6.23
CA ALA A 95 0.70 -7.36 -6.69
C ALA A 95 -0.33 -7.48 -5.56
N SER A 96 -1.43 -6.74 -5.66
CA SER A 96 -2.62 -6.87 -4.81
C SER A 96 -3.53 -7.94 -5.39
N VAL A 97 -3.69 -9.05 -4.67
CA VAL A 97 -4.57 -10.16 -5.04
C VAL A 97 -5.78 -10.21 -4.11
N VAL A 98 -6.87 -10.79 -4.60
CA VAL A 98 -8.02 -11.17 -3.75
C VAL A 98 -8.22 -12.69 -3.77
N TRP A 99 -8.79 -13.21 -2.68
CA TRP A 99 -8.98 -14.64 -2.46
C TRP A 99 -9.79 -15.35 -3.57
N PRO A 100 -9.69 -16.68 -3.70
CA PRO A 100 -10.63 -17.45 -4.52
C PRO A 100 -12.09 -17.12 -4.18
N GLY A 101 -12.92 -16.99 -5.22
CA GLY A 101 -14.34 -16.59 -5.11
C GLY A 101 -14.61 -15.14 -4.68
N TYR A 102 -13.57 -14.31 -4.47
CA TYR A 102 -13.75 -12.87 -4.25
C TYR A 102 -13.66 -12.12 -5.58
N GLY A 103 -14.38 -10.99 -5.68
CA GLY A 103 -14.34 -10.16 -6.88
C GLY A 103 -14.61 -10.97 -8.14
N ARG A 104 -13.63 -10.98 -9.05
CA ARG A 104 -13.62 -11.77 -10.29
C ARG A 104 -12.70 -12.98 -10.25
N SER A 105 -12.18 -13.37 -9.08
CA SER A 105 -11.43 -14.61 -8.91
C SER A 105 -12.34 -15.82 -9.13
N THR A 106 -11.80 -16.89 -9.71
CA THR A 106 -12.51 -18.18 -9.77
C THR A 106 -12.46 -18.90 -8.43
N GLY A 107 -13.04 -20.10 -8.34
CA GLY A 107 -12.97 -20.93 -7.14
C GLY A 107 -14.00 -20.54 -6.09
N THR A 108 -13.71 -20.87 -4.83
CA THR A 108 -14.60 -20.56 -3.70
C THR A 108 -13.77 -20.24 -2.47
N PHE A 109 -14.14 -19.17 -1.78
CA PHE A 109 -13.44 -18.76 -0.57
C PHE A 109 -13.49 -19.85 0.51
N MET A 110 -12.31 -20.23 1.04
CA MET A 110 -12.23 -21.29 2.04
C MET A 110 -12.70 -20.83 3.44
N ASN A 111 -14.01 -20.76 3.67
CA ASN A 111 -14.56 -20.31 4.96
C ASN A 111 -14.81 -21.43 6.00
N LYS A 112 -13.77 -22.18 6.39
CA LYS A 112 -13.88 -23.29 7.36
C LYS A 112 -12.85 -23.20 8.48
N ALA A 113 -13.10 -22.31 9.43
CA ALA A 113 -12.27 -22.14 10.63
C ALA A 113 -12.86 -22.79 11.90
N GLY A 114 -13.93 -23.60 11.75
CA GLY A 114 -14.71 -24.12 12.88
C GLY A 114 -15.55 -23.05 13.57
N ASP A 115 -16.03 -23.36 14.77
CA ASP A 115 -16.84 -22.47 15.62
C ASP A 115 -16.23 -22.34 17.02
N CYS A 116 -16.88 -21.58 17.90
CA CYS A 116 -16.36 -21.33 19.24
C CYS A 116 -16.25 -22.56 20.15
N ALA A 117 -17.03 -23.61 19.89
CA ALA A 117 -16.95 -24.87 20.63
C ALA A 117 -15.93 -25.84 20.02
N GLN A 118 -15.76 -25.81 18.70
CA GLN A 118 -14.85 -26.66 17.94
C GLN A 118 -14.07 -25.83 16.92
N PRO A 119 -13.08 -25.04 17.38
CA PRO A 119 -12.27 -24.24 16.48
C PRO A 119 -11.38 -25.14 15.61
N ASN A 120 -11.17 -24.71 14.38
CA ASN A 120 -10.24 -25.31 13.44
C ASN A 120 -9.55 -24.21 12.63
N VAL A 121 -8.88 -23.29 13.34
CA VAL A 121 -8.21 -22.13 12.74
C VAL A 121 -7.06 -22.58 11.83
N SER A 122 -6.40 -23.71 12.16
CA SER A 122 -5.34 -24.30 11.35
C SER A 122 -5.82 -24.66 9.93
N LEU A 123 -6.96 -25.35 9.80
CA LEU A 123 -7.47 -25.74 8.46
C LEU A 123 -7.70 -24.51 7.57
N PHE A 124 -8.22 -23.44 8.18
CA PHE A 124 -8.49 -22.19 7.48
C PHE A 124 -7.18 -21.51 7.04
N LEU A 125 -6.23 -21.33 7.97
CA LEU A 125 -4.97 -20.64 7.67
C LEU A 125 -4.05 -21.45 6.75
N ASP A 126 -4.02 -22.78 6.87
CA ASP A 126 -3.23 -23.65 5.99
C ASP A 126 -3.70 -23.53 4.53
N ALA A 127 -5.02 -23.53 4.31
CA ALA A 127 -5.61 -23.39 2.98
C ALA A 127 -5.27 -22.01 2.36
N HIS A 128 -5.42 -20.94 3.13
CA HIS A 128 -5.08 -19.59 2.64
C HIS A 128 -3.58 -19.40 2.45
N GLY A 129 -2.74 -20.01 3.28
CA GLY A 129 -1.30 -20.03 3.08
C GLY A 129 -0.90 -20.79 1.81
N ASP A 130 -1.61 -21.87 1.45
CA ASP A 130 -1.41 -22.60 0.18
C ASP A 130 -1.77 -21.72 -1.03
N GLU A 131 -2.89 -20.99 -0.96
CA GLU A 131 -3.32 -20.04 -1.98
C GLU A 131 -2.28 -18.92 -2.19
N LEU A 132 -1.79 -18.32 -1.09
CA LEU A 132 -0.76 -17.28 -1.14
C LEU A 132 0.59 -17.82 -1.63
N ALA A 133 0.95 -19.04 -1.23
CA ALA A 133 2.14 -19.73 -1.72
C ALA A 133 2.08 -19.99 -3.23
N ALA A 134 0.90 -20.30 -3.77
CA ALA A 134 0.69 -20.48 -5.20
C ALA A 134 0.72 -19.14 -5.95
N ALA A 135 0.10 -18.09 -5.42
CA ALA A 135 0.15 -16.74 -5.97
C ALA A 135 1.59 -16.20 -6.04
N LEU A 136 2.35 -16.35 -4.94
CA LEU A 136 3.76 -15.96 -4.88
C LEU A 136 4.59 -16.71 -5.92
N ALA A 137 4.38 -18.02 -6.08
CA ALA A 137 5.08 -18.82 -7.07
C ALA A 137 4.78 -18.38 -8.51
N ALA A 138 3.51 -18.07 -8.81
CA ALA A 138 3.11 -17.56 -10.12
C ALA A 138 3.75 -16.20 -10.44
N LEU A 139 3.72 -15.26 -9.49
CA LEU A 139 4.28 -13.92 -9.65
C LEU A 139 5.80 -13.92 -9.79
N ARG A 140 6.50 -14.81 -9.08
CA ARG A 140 7.96 -14.99 -9.19
C ARG A 140 8.42 -15.39 -10.58
N ASN A 141 7.55 -15.95 -11.42
CA ASN A 141 7.86 -16.33 -12.79
C ASN A 141 7.75 -15.18 -13.80
N ARG A 142 7.27 -14.00 -13.39
CA ARG A 142 7.24 -12.84 -14.28
C ARG A 142 8.67 -12.38 -14.62
N SER A 143 8.87 -11.95 -15.86
CA SER A 143 10.19 -11.52 -16.34
C SER A 143 10.69 -10.22 -15.69
N ASP A 144 9.79 -9.39 -15.19
CA ASP A 144 10.06 -8.12 -14.52
C ASP A 144 10.27 -8.27 -12.99
N VAL A 145 10.17 -9.48 -12.44
CA VAL A 145 10.34 -9.74 -11.00
C VAL A 145 11.75 -10.25 -10.71
N ASP A 146 12.39 -9.71 -9.66
CA ASP A 146 13.48 -10.36 -8.94
C ASP A 146 12.89 -11.28 -7.84
N PRO A 147 12.93 -12.61 -8.02
CA PRO A 147 12.32 -13.54 -7.09
C PRO A 147 13.11 -13.71 -5.79
N SER A 148 14.33 -13.15 -5.68
CA SER A 148 15.18 -13.27 -4.49
C SER A 148 14.73 -12.36 -3.34
N THR A 149 14.01 -11.28 -3.68
CA THR A 149 13.55 -10.28 -2.71
C THR A 149 12.03 -10.19 -2.79
N THR A 150 11.34 -10.82 -1.84
CA THR A 150 9.87 -10.87 -1.81
C THR A 150 9.31 -10.50 -0.45
N LEU A 151 8.36 -9.59 -0.43
CA LEU A 151 7.65 -9.13 0.77
C LEU A 151 6.21 -9.64 0.75
N GLY A 152 5.71 -10.12 1.88
CA GLY A 152 4.28 -10.38 2.08
C GLY A 152 3.63 -9.24 2.85
N VAL A 153 2.45 -8.78 2.44
CA VAL A 153 1.67 -7.79 3.20
C VAL A 153 0.22 -8.24 3.25
N GLY A 154 -0.34 -8.28 4.45
CA GLY A 154 -1.70 -8.77 4.65
C GLY A 154 -2.47 -7.98 5.68
N VAL A 155 -3.77 -7.87 5.45
CA VAL A 155 -4.73 -7.22 6.36
C VAL A 155 -5.69 -8.27 6.92
N SER A 156 -5.97 -8.26 8.21
CA SER A 156 -6.96 -9.17 8.83
C SER A 156 -6.61 -10.65 8.57
N ILE A 157 -7.51 -11.46 8.01
CA ILE A 157 -7.19 -12.85 7.61
C ILE A 157 -5.95 -12.92 6.71
N GLY A 158 -5.72 -11.90 5.88
CA GLY A 158 -4.53 -11.78 5.05
C GLY A 158 -3.26 -11.60 5.86
N GLY A 159 -3.32 -10.82 6.93
CA GLY A 159 -2.20 -10.62 7.85
C GLY A 159 -1.81 -11.92 8.54
N ALA A 160 -2.78 -12.67 9.05
CA ALA A 160 -2.55 -13.99 9.63
C ALA A 160 -1.99 -14.99 8.61
N SER A 161 -2.57 -15.05 7.41
CA SER A 161 -2.14 -15.98 6.36
C SER A 161 -0.75 -15.64 5.80
N MET A 162 -0.35 -14.36 5.81
CA MET A 162 1.02 -13.96 5.47
C MET A 162 2.05 -14.41 6.51
N LEU A 163 1.65 -14.50 7.79
CA LEU A 163 2.53 -15.06 8.82
C LEU A 163 2.70 -16.56 8.67
N ASP A 164 1.64 -17.28 8.30
CA ASP A 164 1.75 -18.69 7.92
C ASP A 164 2.72 -18.85 6.75
N LEU A 165 2.50 -18.13 5.64
CA LEU A 165 3.40 -18.17 4.49
C LEU A 165 4.86 -17.83 4.87
N ALA A 166 5.07 -16.83 5.71
CA ALA A 166 6.41 -16.46 6.18
C ALA A 166 7.09 -17.59 6.99
N GLY A 167 6.32 -18.46 7.64
CA GLY A 167 6.81 -19.63 8.37
C GLY A 167 7.15 -20.84 7.48
N ARG A 168 6.74 -20.85 6.21
CA ARG A 168 6.95 -21.96 5.29
C ARG A 168 8.36 -21.96 4.70
N LYS A 169 9.16 -22.96 5.09
CA LYS A 169 10.60 -23.07 4.74
C LYS A 169 10.86 -23.31 3.24
N ASP A 170 9.93 -23.92 2.52
CA ASP A 170 10.06 -24.21 1.08
C ASP A 170 9.80 -22.97 0.20
N ARG A 171 9.19 -21.92 0.76
CA ARG A 171 8.73 -20.74 0.01
C ARG A 171 9.01 -19.44 0.78
N PRO A 172 10.27 -19.16 1.14
CA PRO A 172 10.57 -18.09 2.08
C PRO A 172 10.22 -16.73 1.48
N LEU A 173 9.53 -15.92 2.27
CA LEU A 173 9.50 -14.47 2.09
C LEU A 173 10.80 -13.89 2.66
N THR A 174 11.25 -12.76 2.12
CA THR A 174 12.36 -11.99 2.69
C THR A 174 11.91 -11.28 3.97
N ALA A 175 10.65 -10.84 4.02
CA ALA A 175 10.00 -10.27 5.19
C ALA A 175 8.46 -10.33 5.04
N ALA A 176 7.72 -10.06 6.11
CA ALA A 176 6.27 -9.90 6.05
C ALA A 176 5.74 -8.74 6.91
N VAL A 177 4.66 -8.10 6.47
CA VAL A 177 3.91 -7.09 7.22
C VAL A 177 2.50 -7.60 7.48
N ASN A 178 2.15 -7.67 8.76
CA ASN A 178 0.86 -8.08 9.28
C ASN A 178 0.13 -6.86 9.85
N ILE A 179 -1.00 -6.47 9.25
CA ILE A 179 -1.84 -5.36 9.71
C ILE A 179 -3.15 -5.92 10.27
N SER A 180 -3.37 -5.73 11.56
CA SER A 180 -4.56 -6.22 12.28
C SER A 180 -4.87 -7.70 11.99
N GLY A 181 -3.85 -8.55 11.88
CA GLY A 181 -4.06 -9.92 11.40
C GLY A 181 -4.62 -10.88 12.43
N GLY A 182 -5.50 -11.74 11.98
CA GLY A 182 -6.07 -12.82 12.77
C GLY A 182 -7.26 -13.44 12.06
N VAL A 183 -7.84 -14.45 12.70
CA VAL A 183 -9.12 -15.05 12.31
C VAL A 183 -10.06 -14.92 13.49
N TYR A 184 -11.31 -14.57 13.24
CA TYR A 184 -12.29 -14.33 14.27
C TYR A 184 -13.60 -15.02 13.92
N HIS A 185 -14.34 -15.44 14.94
CA HIS A 185 -15.68 -16.00 14.79
C HIS A 185 -16.71 -15.01 15.33
N TYR A 186 -17.82 -14.83 14.60
CA TYR A 186 -18.96 -14.03 15.05
C TYR A 186 -20.28 -14.51 14.42
N THR A 187 -21.35 -14.44 15.19
CA THR A 187 -22.75 -14.50 14.72
C THR A 187 -23.27 -13.12 14.32
N LYS A 188 -22.70 -12.03 14.86
CA LYS A 188 -22.99 -10.65 14.49
C LYS A 188 -21.72 -9.78 14.43
N VAL A 189 -21.51 -9.12 13.28
CA VAL A 189 -20.35 -8.23 13.05
C VAL A 189 -20.22 -7.21 14.19
N GLY A 190 -19.03 -7.07 14.74
CA GLY A 190 -18.72 -6.10 15.80
C GLY A 190 -19.27 -6.45 17.19
N VAL A 191 -19.85 -7.65 17.37
CA VAL A 191 -20.26 -8.15 18.69
C VAL A 191 -19.35 -9.30 19.08
N ALA A 192 -18.54 -9.08 20.12
CA ALA A 192 -17.76 -10.15 20.71
C ALA A 192 -18.68 -11.25 21.23
N GLU A 193 -18.43 -12.49 20.81
CA GLU A 193 -19.21 -13.63 21.25
C GLU A 193 -18.75 -14.13 22.62
N SER A 194 -19.72 -14.39 23.50
CA SER A 194 -19.46 -15.07 24.76
C SER A 194 -19.01 -16.51 24.50
N ASN A 195 -18.08 -17.02 25.32
CA ASN A 195 -17.57 -18.39 25.28
C ASN A 195 -16.68 -18.77 24.08
N CYS A 196 -16.12 -17.80 23.35
CA CYS A 196 -15.18 -18.06 22.24
C CYS A 196 -13.70 -18.10 22.66
N SER A 197 -13.40 -18.36 23.95
CA SER A 197 -12.01 -18.42 24.43
C SER A 197 -11.22 -19.55 23.76
N LEU A 198 -11.86 -20.71 23.52
CA LEU A 198 -11.22 -21.84 22.82
C LEU A 198 -10.76 -21.46 21.41
N TYR A 199 -11.57 -20.64 20.72
CA TYR A 199 -11.24 -20.15 19.38
C TYR A 199 -10.03 -19.21 19.41
N GLN A 200 -10.00 -18.28 20.37
CA GLN A 200 -8.84 -17.41 20.55
C GLN A 200 -7.58 -18.20 20.94
N ASP A 201 -7.71 -19.21 21.80
CA ASP A 201 -6.60 -20.09 22.17
C ASP A 201 -6.10 -20.89 20.97
N ASP A 202 -6.99 -21.33 20.07
CA ASP A 202 -6.60 -21.99 18.82
C ASP A 202 -5.87 -21.04 17.87
N LEU A 203 -6.34 -19.79 17.75
CA LEU A 203 -5.63 -18.76 17.00
C LEU A 203 -4.23 -18.50 17.57
N VAL A 204 -4.09 -18.37 18.89
CA VAL A 204 -2.79 -18.20 19.56
C VAL A 204 -1.86 -19.39 19.31
N ARG A 205 -2.38 -20.63 19.33
CA ARG A 205 -1.59 -21.82 19.00
C ARG A 205 -1.06 -21.77 17.57
N ASN A 206 -1.88 -21.37 16.60
CA ASN A 206 -1.45 -21.22 15.20
C ASN A 206 -0.37 -20.15 15.04
N PHE A 207 -0.59 -18.96 15.63
CA PHE A 207 0.42 -17.89 15.63
C PHE A 207 1.73 -18.33 16.30
N SER A 208 1.66 -19.13 17.37
CA SER A 208 2.86 -19.72 17.97
C SER A 208 3.58 -20.63 16.96
N GLY A 209 2.83 -21.50 16.27
CA GLY A 209 3.35 -22.37 15.22
C GLY A 209 4.06 -21.62 14.09
N PHE A 210 3.54 -20.48 13.65
CA PHE A 210 4.15 -19.66 12.60
C PHE A 210 5.50 -19.05 13.02
N GLY A 211 5.75 -18.89 14.32
CA GLY A 211 7.03 -18.42 14.86
C GLY A 211 8.10 -19.50 14.96
N ARG A 212 7.70 -20.78 14.94
CA ARG A 212 8.60 -21.92 15.19
C ARG A 212 9.67 -22.04 14.11
N ASP A 213 10.92 -21.90 14.52
CA ASP A 213 12.09 -21.94 13.65
C ASP A 213 11.96 -21.01 12.42
N ASN A 214 11.24 -19.89 12.57
CA ASN A 214 10.97 -18.94 11.50
C ASN A 214 11.86 -17.69 11.66
N PRO A 215 12.97 -17.57 10.89
CA PRO A 215 13.84 -16.42 10.96
C PRO A 215 13.31 -15.19 10.20
N THR A 216 12.24 -15.36 9.40
CA THR A 216 11.70 -14.31 8.53
C THR A 216 11.31 -13.09 9.37
N PRO A 217 11.91 -11.90 9.15
CA PRO A 217 11.52 -10.70 9.84
C PRO A 217 10.07 -10.34 9.57
N THR A 218 9.31 -10.02 10.62
CA THR A 218 7.92 -9.58 10.49
C THR A 218 7.65 -8.26 11.22
N LEU A 219 6.78 -7.43 10.63
CA LEU A 219 6.25 -6.20 11.23
C LEU A 219 4.76 -6.38 11.50
N TRP A 220 4.33 -6.16 12.74
CA TRP A 220 2.95 -6.33 13.16
C TRP A 220 2.39 -4.99 13.64
N ILE A 221 1.24 -4.58 13.11
CA ILE A 221 0.64 -3.29 13.45
C ILE A 221 -0.82 -3.49 13.83
N TYR A 222 -1.18 -3.10 15.06
CA TYR A 222 -2.52 -3.27 15.64
C TYR A 222 -2.94 -1.98 16.34
N ALA A 223 -4.21 -1.58 16.21
CA ALA A 223 -4.76 -0.41 16.90
C ALA A 223 -5.48 -0.80 18.20
N ALA A 224 -5.41 0.07 19.21
CA ALA A 224 -5.97 -0.20 20.54
C ALA A 224 -7.50 -0.37 20.56
N ASN A 225 -8.21 0.20 19.58
CA ASN A 225 -9.66 0.08 19.41
C ASN A 225 -10.05 -0.89 18.27
N ASP A 226 -9.17 -1.83 17.89
CA ASP A 226 -9.54 -2.93 16.98
C ASP A 226 -10.59 -3.82 17.69
N PRO A 227 -11.83 -3.91 17.16
CA PRO A 227 -12.91 -4.67 17.79
C PRO A 227 -12.73 -6.19 17.72
N TYR A 228 -11.81 -6.69 16.89
CA TYR A 228 -11.56 -8.12 16.71
C TYR A 228 -10.28 -8.55 17.42
N PHE A 229 -9.24 -7.73 17.30
CA PHE A 229 -7.89 -8.03 17.77
C PHE A 229 -7.39 -6.97 18.75
N GLY A 230 -8.20 -6.70 19.77
CA GLY A 230 -7.87 -5.75 20.83
C GLY A 230 -6.57 -6.11 21.58
N PRO A 231 -6.04 -5.19 22.40
CA PRO A 231 -4.68 -5.29 22.95
C PRO A 231 -4.34 -6.59 23.69
N ASP A 232 -5.30 -7.15 24.43
CA ASP A 232 -5.10 -8.41 25.17
C ASP A 232 -4.84 -9.60 24.22
N LEU A 233 -5.70 -9.76 23.21
CA LEU A 233 -5.54 -10.83 22.23
C LEU A 233 -4.27 -10.61 21.39
N ALA A 234 -4.04 -9.39 20.90
CA ALA A 234 -2.83 -9.05 20.15
C ALA A 234 -1.54 -9.38 20.95
N GLN A 235 -1.52 -9.10 22.26
CA GLN A 235 -0.39 -9.44 23.12
C GLN A 235 -0.25 -10.95 23.32
N ARG A 236 -1.33 -11.71 23.42
CA ARG A 236 -1.29 -13.19 23.48
C ARG A 236 -0.72 -13.78 22.20
N LEU A 237 -1.16 -13.30 21.04
CA LEU A 237 -0.64 -13.69 19.72
C LEU A 237 0.87 -13.41 19.61
N LEU A 238 1.28 -12.19 19.97
CA LEU A 238 2.69 -11.77 19.98
C LEU A 238 3.54 -12.65 20.91
N SER A 239 3.03 -12.94 22.10
CA SER A 239 3.76 -13.74 23.10
C SER A 239 3.96 -15.16 22.62
N GLY A 240 2.94 -15.78 22.01
CA GLY A 240 3.03 -17.12 21.42
C GLY A 240 4.02 -17.19 20.26
N TYR A 241 3.93 -16.24 19.31
CA TYR A 241 4.87 -16.18 18.18
C TYR A 241 6.33 -16.03 18.63
N ARG A 242 6.58 -15.16 19.62
CA ARG A 242 7.93 -14.97 20.20
C ARG A 242 8.41 -16.18 20.98
N SER A 243 7.55 -16.88 21.72
CA SER A 243 7.98 -18.03 22.53
C SER A 243 8.53 -19.18 21.70
N GLU A 244 8.15 -19.27 20.43
CA GLU A 244 8.64 -20.27 19.48
C GLU A 244 9.81 -19.76 18.61
N GLY A 245 10.34 -18.55 18.90
CA GLY A 245 11.51 -17.99 18.24
C GLY A 245 11.23 -17.02 17.08
N GLY A 246 9.96 -16.66 16.87
CA GLY A 246 9.56 -15.79 15.76
C GLY A 246 10.16 -14.39 15.84
N ASN A 247 10.67 -13.89 14.70
CA ASN A 247 11.26 -12.57 14.56
C ASN A 247 10.18 -11.51 14.28
N VAL A 248 9.82 -10.71 15.29
CA VAL A 248 8.71 -9.74 15.19
C VAL A 248 9.01 -8.39 15.82
N GLU A 249 8.86 -7.35 14.99
CA GLU A 249 8.64 -5.98 15.43
C GLU A 249 7.15 -5.74 15.61
N PHE A 250 6.74 -5.39 16.83
CA PHE A 250 5.33 -5.13 17.14
C PHE A 250 5.10 -3.64 17.40
N VAL A 251 4.08 -3.09 16.74
CA VAL A 251 3.64 -1.70 16.88
C VAL A 251 2.18 -1.68 17.33
N GLY A 252 1.97 -1.38 18.60
CA GLY A 252 0.65 -1.00 19.13
C GLY A 252 0.38 0.48 18.86
N LEU A 253 -0.70 0.76 18.13
CA LEU A 253 -1.16 2.12 17.84
C LEU A 253 -2.25 2.57 18.83
N PRO A 254 -2.37 3.88 19.10
CA PRO A 254 -3.55 4.42 19.79
C PRO A 254 -4.83 4.14 18.98
N PRO A 255 -6.03 4.43 19.54
CA PRO A 255 -7.27 4.31 18.80
C PRO A 255 -7.21 5.01 17.44
N PHE A 256 -7.59 4.29 16.37
CA PHE A 256 -7.68 4.82 15.03
C PHE A 256 -9.16 4.98 14.65
N GLU A 257 -9.54 6.21 14.30
CA GLU A 257 -10.92 6.61 14.01
C GLU A 257 -11.94 6.00 15.01
N LYS A 258 -13.03 5.41 14.49
CA LYS A 258 -14.01 4.68 15.28
C LYS A 258 -13.72 3.18 15.36
N ASP A 259 -12.97 2.65 14.40
CA ASP A 259 -12.70 1.23 14.23
C ASP A 259 -11.23 1.01 13.87
N GLY A 260 -10.47 0.50 14.83
CA GLY A 260 -9.04 0.23 14.69
C GLY A 260 -8.72 -0.87 13.68
N HIS A 261 -9.69 -1.70 13.27
CA HIS A 261 -9.49 -2.71 12.24
C HIS A 261 -9.34 -2.11 10.84
N THR A 262 -9.72 -0.83 10.68
CA THR A 262 -9.70 -0.13 9.39
C THR A 262 -8.36 0.51 9.04
N LEU A 263 -7.26 0.06 9.65
CA LEU A 263 -5.90 0.53 9.37
C LEU A 263 -5.48 0.36 7.90
N TYR A 264 -6.19 -0.43 7.10
CA TYR A 264 -5.91 -0.54 5.66
C TYR A 264 -6.27 0.72 4.87
N LYS A 265 -7.12 1.62 5.40
CA LYS A 265 -7.57 2.81 4.68
C LYS A 265 -6.45 3.84 4.49
N GLN A 266 -6.61 4.72 3.50
CA GLN A 266 -5.59 5.72 3.18
C GLN A 266 -5.29 6.67 4.35
N GLU A 267 -6.27 6.97 5.21
CA GLU A 267 -6.12 7.89 6.34
C GLU A 267 -5.13 7.35 7.38
N ALA A 268 -4.96 6.02 7.44
CA ALA A 268 -3.99 5.37 8.31
C ALA A 268 -2.55 5.44 7.78
N SER A 269 -2.33 5.82 6.51
CA SER A 269 -0.99 5.87 5.89
C SER A 269 0.01 6.68 6.71
N VAL A 270 -0.41 7.79 7.31
CA VAL A 270 0.46 8.63 8.16
C VAL A 270 0.97 7.91 9.42
N LEU A 271 0.27 6.87 9.87
CA LEU A 271 0.66 5.99 10.98
C LEU A 271 1.45 4.78 10.47
N LEU A 272 1.03 4.18 9.35
CA LEU A 272 1.61 2.95 8.80
C LEU A 272 2.92 3.17 8.04
N ASN A 273 2.93 4.08 7.08
CA ASN A 273 4.05 4.27 6.15
C ASN A 273 5.39 4.50 6.85
N PRO A 274 5.49 5.37 7.89
CA PRO A 274 6.74 5.53 8.60
C PRO A 274 7.25 4.23 9.25
N ARG A 275 6.35 3.39 9.78
CA ARG A 275 6.70 2.12 10.43
C ARG A 275 7.13 1.08 9.41
N ILE A 276 6.41 1.01 8.29
CA ILE A 276 6.77 0.16 7.15
C ILE A 276 8.14 0.57 6.62
N ASP A 277 8.37 1.86 6.35
CA ASP A 277 9.65 2.34 5.82
C ASP A 277 10.82 2.09 6.78
N ASP A 278 10.62 2.28 8.09
CA ASP A 278 11.66 1.97 9.08
C ASP A 278 11.99 0.47 9.12
N PHE A 279 10.97 -0.38 9.07
CA PHE A 279 11.14 -1.83 9.01
C PHE A 279 11.86 -2.26 7.72
N LEU A 280 11.47 -1.72 6.57
CA LEU A 280 12.12 -2.01 5.29
C LEU A 280 13.60 -1.61 5.33
N ARG A 281 13.93 -0.40 5.79
CA ARG A 281 15.33 0.07 5.91
C ARG A 281 16.17 -0.81 6.83
N ARG A 282 15.64 -1.22 7.99
CA ARG A 282 16.35 -2.09 8.94
C ARG A 282 16.64 -3.48 8.37
N ASN A 283 15.82 -3.95 7.44
CA ASN A 283 16.01 -5.22 6.74
C ASN A 283 16.69 -5.05 5.37
N HIS A 284 17.27 -3.88 5.08
CA HIS A 284 17.96 -3.57 3.83
C HIS A 284 17.08 -3.72 2.58
N LEU A 285 15.79 -3.44 2.71
CA LEU A 285 14.80 -3.51 1.64
C LEU A 285 14.47 -2.10 1.11
N PRO A 286 14.03 -1.96 -0.16
CA PRO A 286 13.67 -0.66 -0.71
C PRO A 286 12.54 0.01 0.08
N ALA A 287 12.79 1.24 0.53
CA ALA A 287 11.90 2.04 1.35
C ALA A 287 11.74 3.45 0.76
N MET A 288 10.71 4.17 1.17
CA MET A 288 10.43 5.50 0.64
C MET A 288 11.55 6.48 1.03
N SER A 289 12.01 7.31 0.08
CA SER A 289 12.98 8.37 0.35
C SER A 289 12.33 9.74 0.18
N ASN A 290 12.68 10.68 1.05
CA ASN A 290 12.26 12.08 0.97
C ASN A 290 13.41 13.04 0.60
N GLU A 291 14.57 12.49 0.22
CA GLU A 291 15.78 13.28 -0.07
C GLU A 291 15.55 14.31 -1.17
N ALA A 292 14.83 13.94 -2.22
CA ALA A 292 14.50 14.84 -3.32
C ALA A 292 13.70 16.07 -2.84
N LEU A 293 12.91 15.95 -1.76
CA LEU A 293 12.13 17.06 -1.20
C LEU A 293 12.91 17.91 -0.19
N ALA A 294 14.09 17.50 0.26
CA ALA A 294 14.88 18.23 1.25
C ALA A 294 15.11 19.72 0.90
N PRO A 295 15.40 20.09 -0.37
CA PRO A 295 15.53 21.50 -0.74
C PRO A 295 14.26 22.32 -0.48
N LEU A 296 13.08 21.79 -0.78
CA LEU A 296 11.80 22.44 -0.51
C LEU A 296 11.57 22.58 1.00
N LEU A 297 11.75 21.49 1.75
CA LEU A 297 11.57 21.49 3.20
C LEU A 297 12.47 22.50 3.93
N SER A 298 13.68 22.74 3.42
CA SER A 298 14.65 23.66 4.00
C SER A 298 14.23 25.13 3.92
N VAL A 299 13.44 25.50 2.91
CA VAL A 299 13.00 26.89 2.69
C VAL A 299 11.61 27.17 3.24
N LEU A 300 10.85 26.15 3.65
CA LEU A 300 9.51 26.34 4.21
C LEU A 300 9.56 27.08 5.55
N PRO A 301 8.61 28.01 5.81
CA PRO A 301 8.36 28.55 7.13
C PRO A 301 8.03 27.46 8.15
N ALA A 302 8.26 27.72 9.44
CA ALA A 302 8.03 26.74 10.50
C ALA A 302 6.57 26.22 10.54
N ALA A 303 5.60 27.11 10.27
CA ALA A 303 4.19 26.75 10.20
C ALA A 303 3.92 25.69 9.12
N ASP A 304 4.48 25.88 7.92
CA ASP A 304 4.29 25.00 6.76
C ASP A 304 5.07 23.70 6.86
N ARG A 305 6.22 23.67 7.55
CA ARG A 305 6.98 22.44 7.77
C ARG A 305 6.14 21.35 8.43
N SER A 306 5.25 21.70 9.36
CA SER A 306 4.36 20.74 10.01
C SER A 306 3.37 20.10 9.01
N SER A 307 2.87 20.89 8.05
CA SER A 307 2.00 20.44 6.96
C SER A 307 2.77 19.53 6.01
N ALA A 308 3.98 19.96 5.60
CA ALA A 308 4.86 19.17 4.75
C ALA A 308 5.27 17.84 5.40
N GLN A 309 5.51 17.79 6.71
CA GLN A 309 5.79 16.54 7.42
C GLN A 309 4.61 15.57 7.40
N ARG A 310 3.37 16.05 7.32
CA ARG A 310 2.20 15.18 7.12
C ARG A 310 2.12 14.69 5.68
N TYR A 311 2.33 15.59 4.71
CA TYR A 311 2.44 15.24 3.30
C TYR A 311 3.43 14.10 3.05
N LEU A 312 4.63 14.15 3.65
CA LEU A 312 5.65 13.10 3.51
C LEU A 312 5.20 11.72 4.03
N LYS A 313 4.25 11.64 4.95
CA LYS A 313 3.81 10.38 5.58
C LYS A 313 2.53 9.83 4.98
N SER A 314 1.78 10.66 4.26
CA SER A 314 0.53 10.26 3.61
C SER A 314 0.77 9.35 2.40
N ALA A 315 -0.27 8.62 2.03
CA ALA A 315 -0.31 7.77 0.84
C ALA A 315 0.11 8.54 -0.43
N THR A 316 0.68 7.83 -1.39
CA THR A 316 1.03 8.34 -2.73
C THR A 316 -0.20 8.72 -3.56
N GLU A 317 0.03 9.11 -4.80
CA GLU A 317 -0.89 9.91 -5.61
C GLU A 317 -1.27 11.19 -4.86
N LYS A 318 -0.21 11.94 -4.50
CA LYS A 318 -0.27 13.18 -3.73
C LYS A 318 0.49 14.31 -4.40
N ALA A 319 -0.02 15.53 -4.28
CA ALA A 319 0.66 16.72 -4.77
C ALA A 319 0.56 17.84 -3.75
N ALA A 320 1.54 18.75 -3.78
CA ALA A 320 1.55 19.95 -2.98
C ALA A 320 1.67 21.19 -3.86
N ALA A 321 0.95 22.23 -3.50
CA ALA A 321 0.92 23.53 -4.13
C ALA A 321 1.28 24.64 -3.12
N MET A 322 1.85 25.73 -3.64
CA MET A 322 2.16 26.95 -2.89
C MET A 322 1.79 28.17 -3.72
N GLY A 323 1.53 29.29 -3.06
CA GLY A 323 1.40 30.59 -3.71
C GLY A 323 2.74 31.22 -4.11
N ASP A 324 2.66 32.35 -4.82
CA ASP A 324 3.82 33.21 -5.07
C ASP A 324 4.52 33.61 -3.77
N GLY A 325 5.85 33.73 -3.81
CA GLY A 325 6.65 34.11 -2.64
C GLY A 325 6.73 33.04 -1.53
N GLY A 326 6.16 31.86 -1.74
CA GLY A 326 6.16 30.77 -0.77
C GLY A 326 5.04 30.86 0.27
N ASP A 327 3.92 31.51 -0.08
CA ASP A 327 2.76 31.63 0.80
C ASP A 327 2.00 30.30 0.91
N GLY A 328 2.10 29.68 2.09
CA GLY A 328 1.39 28.47 2.49
C GLY A 328 1.88 27.18 1.83
N PHE A 329 1.53 26.04 2.44
CA PHE A 329 1.76 24.70 1.90
C PHE A 329 0.46 23.90 1.88
N PHE A 330 -0.15 23.82 0.69
CA PHE A 330 -1.45 23.20 0.44
C PHE A 330 -1.25 21.88 -0.30
N TRP A 331 -1.99 20.84 0.04
CA TRP A 331 -1.74 19.53 -0.56
C TRP A 331 -2.96 18.63 -0.49
N PHE A 332 -2.93 17.61 -1.35
CA PHE A 332 -3.90 16.53 -1.41
C PHE A 332 -3.16 15.20 -1.55
N TYR A 333 -3.77 14.10 -1.12
CA TYR A 333 -3.18 12.75 -1.16
C TYR A 333 -4.22 11.66 -1.40
N GLY A 334 -3.78 10.49 -1.86
CA GLY A 334 -4.66 9.36 -2.13
C GLY A 334 -5.66 9.63 -3.26
N ALA A 335 -5.24 10.40 -4.26
CA ALA A 335 -6.04 10.58 -5.46
C ALA A 335 -5.98 9.31 -6.34
N GLN A 336 -6.82 9.25 -7.38
CA GLN A 336 -6.78 8.14 -8.34
C GLN A 336 -5.56 8.22 -9.27
N SER A 337 -5.04 9.43 -9.48
CA SER A 337 -3.86 9.69 -10.30
C SER A 337 -3.10 10.91 -9.78
N ILE A 338 -1.84 11.05 -10.20
CA ILE A 338 -1.06 12.23 -9.86
C ILE A 338 -1.66 13.52 -10.45
N GLU A 339 -2.33 13.44 -11.60
CA GLU A 339 -3.04 14.58 -12.20
C GLU A 339 -4.21 15.05 -11.33
N ASP A 340 -5.03 14.13 -10.83
CA ASP A 340 -6.12 14.46 -9.92
C ASP A 340 -5.58 15.06 -8.60
N ALA A 341 -4.45 14.54 -8.11
CA ALA A 341 -3.78 15.09 -6.93
C ALA A 341 -3.32 16.54 -7.15
N ARG A 342 -2.75 16.86 -8.32
CA ARG A 342 -2.37 18.24 -8.70
C ARG A 342 -3.58 19.15 -8.67
N GLN A 343 -4.67 18.75 -9.34
CA GLN A 343 -5.89 19.55 -9.43
C GLN A 343 -6.45 19.85 -8.04
N HIS A 344 -6.58 18.83 -7.19
CA HIS A 344 -7.04 19.03 -5.82
C HIS A 344 -6.11 19.94 -5.01
N ALA A 345 -4.78 19.76 -5.10
CA ALA A 345 -3.84 20.61 -4.37
C ALA A 345 -3.94 22.09 -4.80
N LEU A 346 -4.12 22.35 -6.09
CA LEU A 346 -4.34 23.71 -6.62
C LEU A 346 -5.68 24.28 -6.15
N THR A 347 -6.76 23.49 -6.19
CA THR A 347 -8.07 23.91 -5.68
C THR A 347 -7.99 24.31 -4.21
N VAL A 348 -7.38 23.47 -3.36
CA VAL A 348 -7.20 23.76 -1.92
C VAL A 348 -6.42 25.06 -1.71
N CYS A 349 -5.39 25.32 -2.51
CA CYS A 349 -4.63 26.56 -2.45
C CYS A 349 -5.49 27.78 -2.85
N GLN A 350 -6.23 27.69 -3.95
CA GLN A 350 -7.08 28.77 -4.46
C GLN A 350 -8.24 29.11 -3.54
N GLU A 351 -8.88 28.11 -2.93
CA GLU A 351 -9.98 28.29 -1.97
C GLU A 351 -9.54 29.02 -0.70
N LYS A 352 -8.24 29.02 -0.38
CA LYS A 352 -7.65 29.79 0.72
C LYS A 352 -7.35 31.24 0.34
N GLY A 353 -7.72 31.67 -0.86
CA GLY A 353 -7.55 33.04 -1.34
C GLY A 353 -6.12 33.37 -1.80
N VAL A 354 -5.27 32.35 -1.94
CA VAL A 354 -3.88 32.51 -2.38
C VAL A 354 -3.86 32.73 -3.90
N LYS A 355 -3.13 33.74 -4.35
CA LYS A 355 -2.97 34.06 -5.77
C LYS A 355 -1.84 33.23 -6.38
N ASN A 356 -2.00 32.86 -7.66
CA ASN A 356 -0.97 32.19 -8.47
C ASN A 356 -0.44 30.89 -7.85
N CYS A 357 -1.35 30.02 -7.41
CA CYS A 357 -1.01 28.68 -6.92
C CYS A 357 -0.28 27.85 -7.98
N ARG A 358 0.79 27.19 -7.58
CA ARG A 358 1.57 26.29 -8.44
C ARG A 358 2.00 25.04 -7.69
N ILE A 359 2.19 23.94 -8.42
CA ILE A 359 2.70 22.69 -7.85
C ILE A 359 4.18 22.87 -7.46
N VAL A 360 4.55 22.34 -6.30
CA VAL A 360 5.92 22.32 -5.76
C VAL A 360 6.45 20.92 -5.54
N ALA A 361 5.58 19.94 -5.34
CA ALA A 361 5.95 18.55 -5.13
C ALA A 361 4.85 17.60 -5.62
N GLU A 362 5.28 16.45 -6.12
CA GLU A 362 4.46 15.33 -6.58
C GLU A 362 5.04 14.05 -6.00
N ASN A 363 4.23 13.30 -5.24
CA ASN A 363 4.67 12.16 -4.45
C ASN A 363 5.90 12.46 -3.58
N MET A 364 7.07 11.97 -3.98
CA MET A 364 8.36 12.23 -3.30
C MET A 364 9.34 13.03 -4.17
N GLN A 365 8.87 13.68 -5.23
CA GLN A 365 9.68 14.42 -6.18
C GLN A 365 9.31 15.90 -6.17
N LEU A 366 10.31 16.75 -6.41
CA LEU A 366 10.07 18.17 -6.65
C LEU A 366 9.44 18.36 -8.03
N ALA A 367 8.46 19.25 -8.11
CA ALA A 367 7.92 19.66 -9.40
C ALA A 367 8.94 20.50 -10.19
N GLU A 368 8.85 20.45 -11.51
CA GLU A 368 9.66 21.32 -12.36
C GLU A 368 9.35 22.80 -12.04
N GLY A 369 10.40 23.61 -11.91
CA GLY A 369 10.22 25.02 -11.57
C GLY A 369 9.68 25.26 -10.16
N TRP A 370 9.80 24.31 -9.21
CA TRP A 370 9.32 24.48 -7.83
C TRP A 370 9.89 25.73 -7.10
N ARG A 371 10.96 26.35 -7.60
CA ARG A 371 11.54 27.61 -7.09
C ARG A 371 11.06 28.88 -7.80
N ASN A 372 10.32 28.77 -8.90
CA ASN A 372 9.98 29.92 -9.74
C ASN A 372 8.84 30.74 -9.12
N GLY A 373 9.22 31.70 -8.27
CA GLY A 373 8.45 32.85 -7.79
C GLY A 373 9.44 33.87 -7.22
N PRO A 374 9.24 35.17 -7.50
CA PRO A 374 10.20 35.95 -8.30
C PRO A 374 11.64 35.83 -7.79
N SER A 375 12.57 35.74 -8.74
CA SER A 375 13.98 36.07 -8.52
C SER A 375 14.10 37.19 -7.50
N ALA A 376 15.00 37.03 -6.53
CA ALA A 376 15.44 38.11 -5.66
C ALA A 376 15.80 39.34 -6.51
N ALA A 377 14.84 40.23 -6.72
CA ALA A 377 15.06 41.57 -7.19
C ALA A 377 15.32 42.38 -5.91
N GLY A 378 16.60 42.50 -5.55
CA GLY A 378 17.03 43.33 -4.44
C GLY A 378 18.12 42.71 -3.58
N GLN A 379 19.34 42.60 -4.13
CA GLN A 379 20.53 43.09 -3.44
C GLN A 379 21.30 44.00 -4.40
#